data_AF-A0A924BKP3-F1
#
_entry.id   AF-A0A924BKP3-F1
#
_cell.length_a   1.000
_cell.length_b   1.000
_cell.length_c   1.000
_cell.angle_alpha   90.00
_cell.angle_beta   90.00
_cell.angle_gamma   90.00
#
_symmetry.space_group_name_H-M   'P 1'
#
loop_
_entity.id
_entity.type
_entity.pdbx_description
1 polymer ?
#
loop_
_entity_poly.entity_id
_entity_poly.type
_entity_poly.pdbx_seq_one_letter_code
_entity_poly.pdbx_strand_id
1 'polypeptide(L)'
;MPEDDDDIEEPRGGRELHDTAVALTRAYVVHPDLKTARKRRLPEHGLAEAVALAAALPGLDVLGSEVARLTKIQPGTLLGSGKVEELKVKFNELKIDLVLVDGTVGPVQQRNLEKEWGVKLLDRTGLILEIFADRARTREGVLQVELAALSYQRTRLVRAWTHLERQRGGFGFVGGPGETQIESDRRAIDDQVIRLKRQLDGVV
;
A
#
# COMPACT_ATOMS: atom_id res chain seq x y z
N MET A 1 -48.91 0.24 57.11
CA MET A 1 -47.67 -0.44 57.55
C MET A 1 -48.01 -1.91 57.59
N PRO A 2 -47.52 -2.75 56.66
CA PRO A 2 -46.22 -2.82 55.95
C PRO A 2 -46.25 -2.05 54.60
N GLU A 3 -45.16 -1.57 54.00
CA GLU A 3 -44.00 -2.21 53.30
C GLU A 3 -44.37 -2.87 51.96
N ASP A 4 -44.23 -2.10 50.88
CA ASP A 4 -44.01 -2.59 49.51
C ASP A 4 -42.82 -1.78 48.95
N ASP A 5 -41.64 -2.39 49.02
CA ASP A 5 -40.45 -2.02 48.25
C ASP A 5 -40.73 -2.38 46.78
N ASP A 6 -41.08 -1.37 45.96
CA ASP A 6 -41.01 -1.52 44.50
C ASP A 6 -39.63 -1.05 44.03
N ASP A 7 -38.76 -2.04 43.85
CA ASP A 7 -37.46 -1.98 43.22
C ASP A 7 -37.51 -1.22 41.88
N ILE A 8 -36.87 -0.05 41.84
CA ILE A 8 -36.58 0.65 40.58
C ILE A 8 -35.44 -0.11 39.88
N GLU A 9 -35.78 -1.03 38.98
CA GLU A 9 -34.81 -1.62 38.05
C GLU A 9 -34.31 -0.52 37.08
N GLU A 10 -33.07 -0.08 37.28
CA GLU A 10 -32.34 0.72 36.28
C GLU A 10 -32.17 -0.09 34.97
N PRO A 11 -32.40 0.51 33.79
CA PRO A 11 -32.19 -0.20 32.54
C PRO A 11 -30.69 -0.45 32.35
N ARG A 12 -30.33 -1.74 32.46
CA ARG A 12 -28.97 -2.24 32.19
C ARG A 12 -28.49 -1.76 30.83
N GLY A 13 -27.32 -1.10 30.84
CA GLY A 13 -26.67 -0.51 29.69
C GLY A 13 -26.73 -1.38 28.44
N GLY A 14 -27.32 -0.82 27.38
CA GLY A 14 -27.24 -1.38 26.05
C GLY A 14 -25.77 -1.51 25.66
N ARG A 15 -25.31 -2.75 25.44
CA ARG A 15 -24.03 -3.00 24.78
C ARG A 15 -24.08 -2.29 23.44
N GLU A 16 -23.24 -1.28 23.26
CA GLU A 16 -22.92 -0.75 21.94
C GLU A 16 -22.44 -1.93 21.08
N LEU A 17 -23.27 -2.31 20.12
CA LEU A 17 -22.89 -3.26 19.10
C LEU A 17 -21.79 -2.57 18.29
N HIS A 18 -20.53 -2.92 18.56
CA HIS A 18 -19.43 -2.53 17.70
C HIS A 18 -19.69 -3.11 16.31
N ASP A 19 -20.14 -2.26 15.41
CA ASP A 19 -20.26 -2.54 13.99
C ASP A 19 -18.91 -3.08 13.50
N THR A 20 -18.88 -4.37 13.18
CA THR A 20 -17.67 -5.08 12.75
C THR A 20 -17.49 -4.95 11.23
N ALA A 21 -18.02 -3.87 10.63
CA ALA A 21 -17.73 -3.51 9.26
C ALA A 21 -16.22 -3.20 9.15
N VAL A 22 -15.49 -4.07 8.44
CA VAL A 22 -14.10 -3.82 8.07
C VAL A 22 -14.05 -2.51 7.30
N ALA A 23 -13.42 -1.48 7.87
CA ALA A 23 -13.32 -0.18 7.23
C ALA A 23 -12.61 -0.33 5.87
N LEU A 24 -13.26 0.13 4.80
CA LEU A 24 -12.68 0.14 3.47
C LEU A 24 -11.49 1.12 3.43
N THR A 25 -10.42 0.73 2.73
CA THR A 25 -9.26 1.58 2.51
C THR A 25 -9.60 2.59 1.41
N ARG A 26 -9.56 3.88 1.74
CA ARG A 26 -9.89 4.96 0.80
C ARG A 26 -8.76 5.13 -0.20
N ALA A 27 -9.03 4.84 -1.46
CA ALA A 27 -8.03 4.80 -2.51
C ALA A 27 -8.23 5.90 -3.55
N TYR A 28 -7.14 6.35 -4.17
CA TYR A 28 -7.16 7.25 -5.31
C TYR A 28 -6.27 6.76 -6.43
N VAL A 29 -6.76 6.76 -7.67
CA VAL A 29 -6.02 6.26 -8.84
C VAL A 29 -5.43 7.40 -9.67
N VAL A 30 -4.12 7.36 -9.90
CA VAL A 30 -3.40 8.32 -10.74
C VAL A 30 -2.85 7.60 -11.96
N HIS A 31 -3.21 8.06 -13.17
CA HIS A 31 -2.64 7.58 -14.43
C HIS A 31 -1.62 8.59 -14.99
N PRO A 32 -0.30 8.33 -14.91
CA PRO A 32 0.71 9.18 -15.52
C PRO A 32 0.65 9.11 -17.06
N ASP A 33 0.41 10.25 -17.69
CA ASP A 33 0.39 10.39 -19.15
C ASP A 33 1.58 11.21 -19.65
N LEU A 34 2.58 10.54 -20.22
CA LEU A 34 3.78 11.18 -20.75
C LEU A 34 3.52 11.71 -22.17
N LYS A 35 3.57 13.03 -22.35
CA LYS A 35 3.31 13.71 -23.63
C LYS A 35 4.13 13.19 -24.82
N THR A 36 5.34 12.67 -24.58
CA THR A 36 6.24 12.17 -25.63
C THR A 36 5.96 10.72 -26.02
N ALA A 37 5.20 9.98 -25.23
CA ALA A 37 4.80 8.63 -25.59
C ALA A 37 3.71 8.72 -26.66
N ARG A 38 4.03 8.42 -27.92
CA ARG A 38 3.02 8.19 -28.97
C ARG A 38 2.21 6.94 -28.60
N LYS A 39 1.18 7.10 -27.76
CA LYS A 39 0.24 6.04 -27.42
C LYS A 39 -0.86 6.02 -28.48
N ARG A 40 -1.20 4.80 -28.94
CA ARG A 40 -2.37 4.56 -29.82
C ARG A 40 -3.71 4.72 -29.09
N ARG A 41 -3.69 4.82 -27.76
CA ARG A 41 -4.85 4.83 -26.87
C ARG A 41 -4.93 6.14 -26.11
N LEU A 42 -6.15 6.66 -25.97
CA LEU A 42 -6.48 7.83 -25.17
C LEU A 42 -6.12 7.59 -23.68
N PRO A 43 -5.53 8.57 -22.98
CA PRO A 43 -5.16 8.45 -21.56
C PRO A 43 -6.34 8.08 -20.65
N GLU A 44 -7.54 8.55 -20.98
CA GLU A 44 -8.78 8.30 -20.25
C GLU A 44 -9.13 6.81 -20.24
N HIS A 45 -8.86 6.09 -21.34
CA HIS A 45 -9.05 4.65 -21.37
C HIS A 45 -8.02 3.91 -20.51
N GLY A 46 -6.78 4.42 -20.44
CA GLY A 46 -5.75 3.90 -19.54
C GLY A 46 -6.17 4.05 -18.08
N LEU A 47 -6.66 5.24 -17.72
CA LEU A 47 -7.21 5.48 -16.39
C LEU A 47 -8.38 4.56 -16.06
N ALA A 48 -9.34 4.38 -16.98
CA ALA A 48 -10.48 3.50 -16.77
C ALA A 48 -10.07 2.05 -16.50
N GLU A 49 -9.04 1.56 -17.21
CA GLU A 49 -8.47 0.24 -16.95
C GLU A 49 -7.81 0.16 -15.56
N ALA A 50 -7.05 1.19 -15.17
CA ALA A 50 -6.43 1.24 -13.86
C ALA A 50 -7.45 1.23 -12.71
N VAL A 51 -8.56 1.96 -12.88
CA VAL A 51 -9.68 1.94 -11.93
C VAL A 51 -10.33 0.57 -11.88
N ALA A 52 -10.55 -0.08 -13.03
CA ALA A 52 -11.10 -1.44 -13.08
C ALA A 52 -10.17 -2.47 -12.43
N LEU A 53 -8.85 -2.31 -12.58
CA LEU A 53 -7.86 -3.14 -11.91
C LEU A 53 -7.88 -2.92 -10.40
N ALA A 54 -7.97 -1.67 -9.93
CA ALA A 54 -8.10 -1.34 -8.52
C ALA A 54 -9.35 -1.96 -7.88
N ALA A 55 -10.50 -1.86 -8.56
CA ALA A 55 -11.76 -2.45 -8.13
C ALA A 55 -11.72 -3.99 -8.02
N ALA A 56 -10.71 -4.62 -8.61
CA ALA A 56 -10.53 -6.06 -8.55
C ALA A 56 -9.89 -6.55 -7.23
N LEU A 57 -9.38 -5.63 -6.39
CA LEU A 57 -8.86 -5.90 -5.05
C LEU A 57 -9.97 -5.61 -4.00
N PRO A 58 -10.40 -6.61 -3.21
CA PRO A 58 -11.38 -6.39 -2.15
C PRO A 58 -10.90 -5.40 -1.09
N GLY A 59 -11.83 -4.68 -0.46
CA GLY A 59 -11.52 -3.77 0.65
C GLY A 59 -11.02 -2.38 0.22
N LEU A 60 -10.93 -2.09 -1.08
CA LEU A 60 -10.65 -0.75 -1.60
C LEU A 60 -11.93 0.02 -1.91
N ASP A 61 -11.97 1.30 -1.52
CA ASP A 61 -12.98 2.26 -1.92
C ASP A 61 -12.34 3.37 -2.76
N VAL A 62 -12.54 3.34 -4.09
CA VAL A 62 -11.90 4.29 -5.02
C VAL A 62 -12.70 5.60 -5.04
N LEU A 63 -12.24 6.59 -4.28
CA LEU A 63 -12.91 7.88 -4.12
C LEU A 63 -12.64 8.87 -5.25
N GLY A 64 -11.64 8.60 -6.09
CA GLY A 64 -11.31 9.46 -7.20
C GLY A 64 -10.25 8.87 -8.12
N SER A 65 -10.18 9.43 -9.32
CA SER A 65 -9.17 9.04 -10.29
C SER A 65 -8.85 10.21 -11.23
N GLU A 66 -7.59 10.33 -11.65
CA GLU A 66 -7.22 11.35 -12.65
C GLU A 66 -6.04 10.96 -13.53
N VAL A 67 -6.01 11.56 -14.72
CA VAL A 67 -4.83 11.54 -15.60
C VAL A 67 -3.85 12.64 -15.16
N ALA A 68 -2.67 12.24 -14.70
CA ALA A 68 -1.57 13.16 -14.42
C ALA A 68 -0.73 13.37 -15.68
N ARG A 69 -0.98 14.46 -16.40
CA ARG A 69 -0.21 14.81 -17.60
C ARG A 69 1.22 15.22 -17.26
N LEU A 70 2.19 14.58 -17.90
CA LEU A 70 3.62 14.75 -17.69
C LEU A 70 4.30 15.23 -18.96
N THR A 71 5.07 16.30 -18.85
CA THR A 71 6.00 16.70 -19.91
C THR A 71 7.24 15.82 -19.92
N LYS A 72 7.73 15.44 -18.73
CA LYS A 72 8.86 14.53 -18.52
C LYS A 72 8.71 13.80 -17.19
N ILE A 73 9.30 12.61 -17.09
CA ILE A 73 9.41 11.87 -15.83
C ILE A 73 10.47 12.51 -14.95
N GLN A 74 10.14 12.80 -13.69
CA GLN A 74 11.11 13.26 -12.70
C GLN A 74 11.79 12.07 -12.02
N PRO A 75 13.13 12.00 -11.98
CA PRO A 75 13.83 10.88 -11.33
C PRO A 75 13.47 10.72 -9.85
N GLY A 76 13.18 11.83 -9.17
CA GLY A 76 12.90 11.85 -7.74
C GLY A 76 11.47 11.52 -7.34
N THR A 77 10.46 11.89 -8.13
CA THR A 77 9.04 11.84 -7.72
C THR A 77 8.10 11.37 -8.83
N LEU A 78 8.61 10.94 -9.99
CA LEU A 78 7.84 10.66 -11.22
C LEU A 78 7.14 11.90 -11.82
N LEU A 79 6.40 12.64 -10.98
CA LEU A 79 5.63 13.83 -11.29
C LEU A 79 6.43 15.11 -11.00
N GLY A 80 6.08 16.21 -11.67
CA GLY A 80 6.61 17.54 -11.35
C GLY A 80 6.06 18.09 -10.02
N SER A 81 6.82 18.95 -9.34
CA SER A 81 6.49 19.48 -8.01
C SER A 81 5.09 20.09 -7.91
N GLY A 82 4.66 20.86 -8.92
CA GLY A 82 3.31 21.44 -8.95
C GLY A 82 2.20 20.38 -8.90
N LYS A 83 2.34 19.30 -9.68
CA LYS A 83 1.36 18.19 -9.68
C LYS A 83 1.45 17.35 -8.39
N VAL A 84 2.64 17.22 -7.80
CA VAL A 84 2.80 16.56 -6.49
C VAL A 84 2.01 17.31 -5.41
N GLU A 85 2.13 18.63 -5.36
CA GLU A 85 1.42 19.47 -4.37
C GLU A 85 -0.10 19.50 -4.63
N GLU A 86 -0.51 19.61 -5.89
CA GLU A 86 -1.94 19.53 -6.27
C GLU A 86 -2.58 18.22 -5.77
N LEU A 87 -1.91 17.09 -5.99
CA LEU A 87 -2.38 15.78 -5.53
C LEU A 87 -2.37 15.68 -4.00
N LYS A 88 -1.36 16.24 -3.33
CA LYS A 88 -1.27 16.26 -1.87
C LYS A 88 -2.51 16.91 -1.24
N VAL A 89 -2.89 18.10 -1.72
CA VAL A 89 -4.07 18.82 -1.25
C VAL A 89 -5.32 17.96 -1.43
N LYS A 90 -5.50 17.39 -2.62
CA LYS A 90 -6.64 16.53 -2.93
C LYS A 90 -6.71 15.28 -2.06
N PHE A 91 -5.58 14.62 -1.81
CA PHE A 91 -5.51 13.43 -0.97
C PHE A 91 -5.88 13.74 0.49
N ASN A 92 -5.46 14.90 1.00
CA ASN A 92 -5.84 15.35 2.34
C ASN A 92 -7.33 15.67 2.44
N GLU A 93 -7.88 16.39 1.47
CA GLU A 93 -9.32 16.73 1.42
C GLU A 93 -10.19 15.48 1.35
N LEU A 94 -9.81 14.52 0.50
CA LEU A 94 -10.53 13.26 0.32
C LEU A 94 -10.15 12.20 1.36
N LYS A 95 -9.26 12.50 2.32
CA LYS A 95 -8.74 11.56 3.34
C LYS A 95 -8.33 10.22 2.72
N ILE A 96 -7.47 10.26 1.72
CA ILE A 96 -6.99 9.07 1.00
C ILE A 96 -5.96 8.35 1.87
N ASP A 97 -6.14 7.03 2.03
CA ASP A 97 -5.23 6.15 2.76
C ASP A 97 -4.20 5.49 1.83
N LEU A 98 -4.57 5.32 0.55
CA LEU A 98 -3.77 4.64 -0.45
C LEU A 98 -3.85 5.32 -1.83
N VAL A 99 -2.69 5.58 -2.43
CA VAL A 99 -2.59 6.06 -3.81
C VAL A 99 -2.15 4.92 -4.72
N LEU A 100 -2.91 4.68 -5.78
CA LEU A 100 -2.59 3.73 -6.84
C LEU A 100 -2.04 4.48 -8.04
N VAL A 101 -0.79 4.20 -8.41
CA VAL A 101 -0.18 4.80 -9.61
C VAL A 101 -0.16 3.78 -10.74
N ASP A 102 -0.86 4.10 -11.84
CA ASP A 102 -0.93 3.24 -13.02
C ASP A 102 0.36 3.32 -13.86
N GLY A 103 1.34 2.53 -13.45
CA GLY A 103 2.63 2.38 -14.12
C GLY A 103 3.67 1.87 -13.15
N THR A 104 4.91 1.79 -13.62
CA THR A 104 6.05 1.45 -12.77
C THR A 104 6.53 2.69 -12.02
N VAL A 105 6.64 2.59 -10.70
CA VAL A 105 7.21 3.64 -9.86
C VAL A 105 8.51 3.12 -9.26
N GLY A 106 9.64 3.78 -9.46
CA GLY A 106 10.92 3.35 -8.88
C GLY A 106 10.94 3.44 -7.35
N PRO A 107 11.78 2.68 -6.64
CA PRO A 107 11.85 2.70 -5.17
C PRO A 107 12.06 4.09 -4.55
N VAL A 108 12.94 4.89 -5.16
CA VAL A 108 13.20 6.27 -4.73
C VAL A 108 12.00 7.17 -4.99
N GLN A 109 11.34 7.00 -6.15
CA GLN A 109 10.14 7.77 -6.50
C GLN A 109 9.01 7.47 -5.53
N GLN A 110 8.75 6.18 -5.25
CA GLN A 110 7.73 5.76 -4.30
C GLN A 110 7.99 6.38 -2.93
N ARG A 111 9.19 6.20 -2.36
CA ARG A 111 9.53 6.76 -1.04
C ARG A 111 9.32 8.27 -0.98
N ASN A 112 9.78 8.99 -2.00
CA ASN A 112 9.68 10.43 -2.00
C ASN A 112 8.22 10.87 -2.14
N LEU A 113 7.43 10.23 -3.01
CA LEU A 113 6.00 10.49 -3.15
C LEU A 113 5.23 10.20 -1.85
N GLU A 114 5.46 9.05 -1.22
CA GLU A 114 4.84 8.71 0.07
C GLU A 114 5.20 9.74 1.15
N LYS A 115 6.45 10.23 1.16
CA LYS A 115 6.89 11.27 2.10
C LYS A 115 6.21 12.61 1.82
N GLU A 116 6.12 13.02 0.55
CA GLU A 116 5.51 14.31 0.18
C GLU A 116 4.00 14.31 0.45
N TRP A 117 3.32 13.21 0.18
CA TRP A 117 1.87 13.07 0.35
C TRP A 117 1.46 12.70 1.77
N GLY A 118 2.31 11.98 2.52
CA GLY A 118 1.92 11.39 3.79
C GLY A 118 0.96 10.20 3.64
N VAL A 119 0.87 9.63 2.44
CA VAL A 119 -0.06 8.56 2.06
C VAL A 119 0.71 7.39 1.47
N LYS A 120 0.26 6.15 1.69
CA LYS A 120 0.89 4.97 1.10
C LYS A 120 0.68 4.91 -0.41
N LEU A 121 1.64 4.32 -1.11
CA LEU A 121 1.60 4.18 -2.56
C LEU A 121 1.76 2.73 -2.98
N LEU A 122 0.85 2.25 -3.83
CA LEU A 122 1.06 1.04 -4.61
C LEU A 122 1.16 1.41 -6.10
N ASP A 123 2.19 0.89 -6.74
CA ASP A 123 2.30 0.98 -8.19
C ASP A 123 1.56 -0.19 -8.85
N ARG A 124 1.50 -0.22 -10.18
CA ARG A 124 0.77 -1.25 -10.91
C ARG A 124 1.26 -2.67 -10.59
N THR A 125 2.57 -2.84 -10.38
CA THR A 125 3.14 -4.15 -10.04
C THR A 125 2.68 -4.57 -8.65
N GLY A 126 2.75 -3.66 -7.68
CA GLY A 126 2.26 -3.90 -6.32
C GLY A 126 0.78 -4.31 -6.31
N LEU A 127 -0.08 -3.55 -7.00
CA LEU A 127 -1.51 -3.85 -7.08
C LEU A 127 -1.79 -5.24 -7.68
N ILE A 128 -1.07 -5.62 -8.73
CA ILE A 128 -1.22 -6.96 -9.34
C ILE A 128 -0.85 -8.06 -8.35
N LEU A 129 0.23 -7.87 -7.58
CA LEU A 129 0.65 -8.83 -6.58
C LEU A 129 -0.39 -8.99 -5.46
N GLU A 130 -0.98 -7.88 -4.99
CA GLU A 130 -2.07 -7.93 -4.00
C GLU A 130 -3.30 -8.70 -4.53
N ILE A 131 -3.69 -8.45 -5.78
CA ILE A 131 -4.80 -9.17 -6.43
C ILE A 131 -4.49 -10.66 -6.56
N PHE A 132 -3.25 -11.01 -6.92
CA PHE A 132 -2.85 -12.41 -7.00
C PHE A 132 -2.79 -13.08 -5.63
N ALA A 133 -2.37 -12.36 -4.59
CA ALA A 133 -2.36 -12.87 -3.23
C ALA A 133 -3.77 -13.16 -2.74
N ASP A 134 -4.71 -12.26 -3.00
CA ASP A 134 -6.14 -12.44 -2.69
C ASP A 134 -6.74 -13.66 -3.43
N ARG A 135 -6.29 -13.95 -4.65
CA ARG A 135 -6.85 -15.00 -5.51
C ARG A 135 -6.14 -16.34 -5.45
N ALA A 136 -4.92 -16.41 -4.93
CA ALA A 136 -4.19 -17.67 -4.85
C ALA A 136 -4.95 -18.67 -3.97
N ARG A 137 -5.18 -19.89 -4.49
CA ARG A 137 -5.89 -20.97 -3.79
C ARG A 137 -5.09 -22.26 -3.71
N THR A 138 -4.24 -22.53 -4.70
CA THR A 138 -3.37 -23.69 -4.70
C THR A 138 -2.09 -23.38 -3.93
N ARG A 139 -1.50 -24.41 -3.31
CA ARG A 139 -0.24 -24.28 -2.58
C ARG A 139 0.88 -23.72 -3.47
N GLU A 140 1.00 -24.22 -4.70
CA GLU A 140 1.96 -23.71 -5.67
C GLU A 140 1.74 -22.23 -5.98
N GLY A 141 0.48 -21.84 -6.27
CA GLY A 141 0.13 -20.45 -6.57
C GLY A 141 0.44 -19.50 -5.41
N VAL A 142 0.12 -19.91 -4.17
CA VAL A 142 0.45 -19.11 -2.98
C VAL A 142 1.97 -18.90 -2.87
N LEU A 143 2.76 -19.96 -3.03
CA LEU A 143 4.23 -19.88 -2.96
C LEU A 143 4.82 -19.00 -4.07
N GLN A 144 4.30 -19.09 -5.31
CA GLN A 144 4.76 -18.25 -6.43
C GLN A 144 4.45 -16.78 -6.20
N VAL A 145 3.25 -16.46 -5.73
CA VAL A 145 2.85 -15.07 -5.45
C VAL A 145 3.67 -14.49 -4.30
N GLU A 146 3.86 -15.24 -3.22
CA GLU A 146 4.67 -14.80 -2.09
C GLU A 146 6.15 -14.58 -2.49
N LEU A 147 6.71 -15.48 -3.30
CA LEU A 147 8.05 -15.34 -3.85
C LEU A 147 8.18 -14.06 -4.71
N ALA A 148 7.18 -13.76 -5.54
CA ALA A 148 7.14 -12.56 -6.35
C ALA A 148 7.00 -11.29 -5.49
N ALA A 149 6.14 -11.33 -4.46
CA ALA A 149 5.95 -10.24 -3.52
C ALA A 149 7.24 -9.91 -2.75
N LEU A 150 7.93 -10.90 -2.21
CA LEU A 150 9.21 -10.71 -1.52
C LEU A 150 10.29 -10.16 -2.45
N SER A 151 10.35 -10.66 -3.69
CA SER A 151 11.30 -10.15 -4.69
C SER A 151 11.05 -8.68 -5.03
N TYR A 152 9.79 -8.29 -5.16
CA TYR A 152 9.37 -6.90 -5.37
C TYR A 152 9.73 -6.02 -4.15
N GLN A 153 9.37 -6.45 -2.94
CA GLN A 153 9.66 -5.74 -1.69
C GLN A 153 11.16 -5.55 -1.46
N ARG A 154 11.98 -6.56 -1.76
CA ARG A 154 13.46 -6.50 -1.62
C ARG A 154 14.07 -5.28 -2.29
N THR A 155 13.61 -4.93 -3.49
CA THR A 155 14.12 -3.78 -4.26
C THR A 155 13.67 -2.43 -3.68
N ARG A 156 12.68 -2.44 -2.80
CA ARG A 156 12.03 -1.29 -2.19
C ARG A 156 12.30 -1.15 -0.69
N LEU A 157 13.22 -1.95 -0.17
CA LEU A 157 13.87 -1.72 1.12
C LEU A 157 14.75 -0.46 1.05
N VAL A 158 14.10 0.70 1.16
CA VAL A 158 14.75 1.99 1.36
C VAL A 158 14.63 2.38 2.83
N ARG A 159 15.50 3.30 3.31
CA ARG A 159 15.60 3.87 4.68
C ARG A 159 14.30 4.51 5.25
N ALA A 160 13.11 4.15 4.78
CA ALA A 160 11.82 4.77 5.03
C ALA A 160 11.09 4.25 6.28
N TRP A 161 11.79 3.67 7.25
CA TRP A 161 11.23 3.33 8.58
C TRP A 161 11.75 4.27 9.69
N THR A 162 12.01 5.55 9.39
CA THR A 162 12.54 6.51 10.39
C THR A 162 11.48 7.10 11.33
N HIS A 163 10.23 6.60 11.31
CA HIS A 163 9.20 7.06 12.24
C HIS A 163 9.06 6.22 13.52
N LEU A 164 9.55 4.97 13.54
CA LEU A 164 9.54 4.14 14.76
C LEU A 164 10.75 4.40 15.68
N GLU A 165 11.82 5.03 15.16
CA GLU A 165 13.00 5.39 15.96
C GLU A 165 12.77 6.60 16.88
N ARG A 166 11.80 7.47 16.56
CA ARG A 166 11.55 8.70 17.35
C ARG A 166 10.62 8.52 18.56
N GLN A 167 9.74 7.52 18.57
CA GLN A 167 8.85 7.27 19.72
C GLN A 167 9.45 6.36 20.79
N ARG A 168 10.56 5.65 20.49
CA ARG A 168 11.10 4.62 21.37
C ARG A 168 12.41 4.98 22.08
N GLY A 169 12.73 6.28 22.16
CA GLY A 169 13.74 6.82 23.07
C GLY A 169 15.02 6.01 23.15
N GLY A 170 15.92 6.20 22.18
CA GLY A 170 17.33 5.76 22.26
C GLY A 170 17.53 4.34 22.79
N PHE A 171 17.40 3.34 21.93
CA PHE A 171 17.88 1.98 22.21
C PHE A 171 18.65 1.44 21.01
N GLY A 172 19.76 0.77 21.33
CA GLY A 172 20.89 0.54 20.44
C GLY A 172 20.64 -0.35 19.24
N PHE A 173 21.66 -0.33 18.37
CA PHE A 173 21.95 -1.25 17.27
C PHE A 173 21.18 -2.59 17.36
N VAL A 174 20.08 -2.70 16.61
CA VAL A 174 19.53 -4.00 16.20
C VAL A 174 20.21 -4.38 14.89
N GLY A 175 21.49 -4.66 15.01
CA GLY A 175 22.37 -5.16 13.98
C GLY A 175 23.62 -5.62 14.72
N GLY A 176 24.21 -6.75 14.34
CA GLY A 176 25.53 -7.10 14.87
C GLY A 176 26.48 -5.90 14.69
N PRO A 177 27.56 -5.78 15.48
CA PRO A 177 28.50 -4.65 15.37
C PRO A 177 28.96 -4.49 13.90
N GLY A 178 28.39 -3.51 13.18
CA GLY A 178 28.67 -3.22 11.77
C GLY A 178 27.56 -3.50 10.74
N GLU A 179 26.48 -4.21 11.08
CA GLU A 179 25.37 -4.48 10.13
C GLU A 179 24.27 -3.40 10.23
N THR A 180 23.87 -2.83 9.10
CA THR A 180 22.77 -1.87 9.06
C THR A 180 21.42 -2.59 9.10
N GLN A 181 20.37 -1.96 9.65
CA GLN A 181 19.02 -2.53 9.68
C GLN A 181 18.54 -2.98 8.29
N ILE A 182 18.86 -2.20 7.24
CA ILE A 182 18.50 -2.54 5.85
C ILE A 182 19.19 -3.82 5.38
N GLU A 183 20.44 -4.05 5.77
CA GLU A 183 21.16 -5.28 5.43
C GLU A 183 20.55 -6.49 6.14
N SER A 184 20.18 -6.33 7.41
CA SER A 184 19.49 -7.37 8.17
C SER A 184 18.13 -7.71 7.54
N ASP A 185 17.31 -6.71 7.22
CA ASP A 185 16.01 -6.88 6.56
C ASP A 185 16.17 -7.56 5.19
N ARG A 186 17.18 -7.14 4.42
CA ARG A 186 17.48 -7.74 3.12
C ARG A 186 17.90 -9.19 3.26
N ARG A 187 18.73 -9.53 4.25
CA ARG A 187 19.12 -10.92 4.52
C ARG A 187 17.91 -11.76 4.91
N ALA A 188 17.03 -11.25 5.77
CA ALA A 188 15.81 -11.95 6.15
C ALA A 188 14.90 -12.25 4.94
N ILE A 189 14.75 -11.28 4.02
CA ILE A 189 14.03 -11.52 2.76
C ILE A 189 14.75 -12.57 1.90
N ASP A 190 16.07 -12.49 1.76
CA ASP A 190 16.84 -13.45 0.95
C ASP A 190 16.72 -14.88 1.49
N ASP A 191 16.74 -15.06 2.81
CA ASP A 191 16.55 -16.35 3.46
C ASP A 191 15.13 -16.90 3.24
N GLN A 192 14.10 -16.05 3.29
CA GLN A 192 12.72 -16.45 2.95
C GLN A 192 12.59 -16.85 1.48
N VAL A 193 13.19 -16.07 0.57
CA VAL A 193 13.19 -16.37 -0.87
C VAL A 193 13.82 -17.74 -1.15
N ILE A 194 14.94 -18.08 -0.48
CA ILE A 194 15.58 -19.40 -0.61
C ILE A 194 14.63 -20.52 -0.12
N ARG A 195 13.96 -20.31 1.01
CA ARG A 195 12.99 -21.29 1.55
C ARG A 195 11.82 -21.51 0.61
N LEU A 196 11.19 -20.44 0.13
CA LEU A 196 10.05 -20.52 -0.78
C LEU A 196 10.42 -21.20 -2.09
N LYS A 197 11.60 -20.94 -2.65
CA LYS A 197 12.10 -21.64 -3.84
C LYS A 197 12.19 -23.15 -3.61
N ARG A 198 12.77 -23.59 -2.48
CA ARG A 198 12.85 -25.02 -2.14
C ARG A 198 11.47 -25.65 -1.94
N GLN A 199 10.53 -24.91 -1.35
CA GLN A 199 9.16 -25.38 -1.20
C GLN A 199 8.44 -25.48 -2.53
N LEU A 200 8.70 -24.55 -3.46
CA LEU A 200 8.15 -24.54 -4.81
C LEU A 200 8.66 -25.74 -5.62
N ASP A 201 9.97 -26.03 -5.55
CA ASP A 201 10.57 -27.22 -6.19
C ASP A 201 9.94 -28.54 -5.70
N GLY A 202 9.41 -28.56 -4.48
CA GLY A 202 8.74 -29.73 -3.91
C GLY A 202 7.26 -29.88 -4.24
N VAL A 203 6.65 -28.91 -4.95
CA VAL A 203 5.23 -28.94 -5.36
C VAL A 203 5.02 -28.89 -6.87
N VAL A 204 6.08 -28.67 -7.65
CA VAL A 204 6.11 -28.71 -9.13
C VAL A 204 6.44 -30.12 -9.62
#